data_AF-A0A1H5U4A3-F1
#
_entry.id   AF-A0A1H5U4A3-F1
#
_cell.length_a   1.000
_cell.length_b   1.000
_cell.length_c   1.000
_cell.angle_alpha   90.00
_cell.angle_beta   90.00
_cell.angle_gamma   90.00
#
_symmetry.space_group_name_H-M   'P 1'
#
loop_
_entity.id
_entity.type
_entity.pdbx_description
1 polymer ?
#
loop_
_entity_poly.entity_id
_entity_poly.type
_entity_poly.pdbx_seq_one_letter_code
_entity_poly.pdbx_strand_id
1 'polypeptide(L)'
;MIKYRVKGNFLSENRKYQEICSEYFTDDKNVFAARKKAYNYFNSFIKLLVEDFKIDFNKTFQNETSIIVNNETIDLKFNYGLAIQFTFDEIEFYEIDYFGIYDSNFYDAIALGLSMEMEFYKESKFDIENPKTITYCNKQEWEEGYTEDEPTTFDILETSFDFSDKSDAYWWLTFKEKEDLIKEKDLIKSSFKQGENSFVEYKPALLYNFKTNSASIGVKNIIAKVICSFLNSNGGILFIGVNNEGEIVGLDDDFSLSNKEDKFDFFRLEFENLLFQFFDKSVYNYIIADFNFDYEKPFFSIKVKPSDVPFFLLNKRDEKKEFYIRTITSSVLIEDLQELVNYCLIHWNKN
;
A
#
# COMPACT_ATOMS: atom_id res chain seq x y z
N MET A 1 1.62 20.49 -31.60
CA MET A 1 0.74 19.81 -32.59
C MET A 1 0.46 18.43 -32.01
N ILE A 2 -0.80 18.06 -31.80
CA ILE A 2 -1.08 16.74 -31.22
C ILE A 2 -0.74 15.64 -32.21
N LYS A 3 -0.05 14.60 -31.74
CA LYS A 3 0.24 13.39 -32.51
C LYS A 3 -0.19 12.19 -31.69
N TYR A 4 -0.71 11.19 -32.38
CA TYR A 4 -1.03 9.90 -31.79
C TYR A 4 -0.13 8.82 -32.36
N ARG A 5 0.16 7.80 -31.57
CA ARG A 5 0.77 6.57 -32.07
C ARG A 5 0.24 5.38 -31.31
N VAL A 6 0.32 4.22 -31.95
CA VAL A 6 0.11 2.94 -31.29
C VAL A 6 1.46 2.29 -31.09
N LYS A 7 1.82 2.04 -29.84
CA LYS A 7 3.11 1.46 -29.45
C LYS A 7 2.86 0.22 -28.60
N GLY A 8 3.62 -0.85 -28.81
CA GLY A 8 3.50 -2.06 -28.01
C GLY A 8 4.74 -2.93 -28.05
N ASN A 9 4.80 -3.87 -27.12
CA ASN A 9 5.94 -4.75 -26.91
C ASN A 9 5.44 -6.17 -26.64
N PHE A 10 5.92 -7.13 -27.43
CA PHE A 10 5.43 -8.50 -27.43
C PHE A 10 6.56 -9.53 -27.51
N LEU A 11 6.31 -10.72 -26.97
CA LEU A 11 7.18 -11.86 -27.17
C LEU A 11 6.68 -12.66 -28.39
N SER A 12 7.51 -12.78 -29.42
CA SER A 12 7.20 -13.66 -30.55
C SER A 12 7.27 -15.14 -30.16
N GLU A 13 6.70 -16.02 -30.99
CA GLU A 13 6.75 -17.49 -30.80
C GLU A 13 8.18 -18.03 -30.60
N ASN A 14 9.19 -17.36 -31.17
CA ASN A 14 10.60 -17.72 -31.03
C ASN A 14 11.27 -17.12 -29.77
N ARG A 15 10.48 -16.65 -28.80
CA ARG A 15 10.95 -15.97 -27.57
C ARG A 15 11.83 -14.74 -27.84
N LYS A 16 11.64 -14.09 -28.98
CA LYS A 16 12.29 -12.80 -29.29
C LYS A 16 11.34 -11.67 -29.04
N TYR A 17 11.84 -10.63 -28.38
CA TYR A 17 11.11 -9.38 -28.19
C TYR A 17 10.85 -8.70 -29.54
N GLN A 18 9.62 -8.24 -29.73
CA GLN A 18 9.19 -7.46 -30.87
C GLN A 18 8.51 -6.19 -30.39
N GLU A 19 9.05 -5.05 -30.82
CA GLU A 19 8.42 -3.75 -30.64
C GLU A 19 7.54 -3.46 -31.86
N ILE A 20 6.32 -3.01 -31.59
CA ILE A 20 5.39 -2.50 -32.57
C ILE A 20 5.28 -1.00 -32.33
N CYS A 21 5.57 -0.20 -33.34
CA CYS A 21 5.32 1.22 -33.31
C CYS A 21 4.69 1.60 -34.65
N SER A 22 3.47 2.15 -34.60
CA SER A 22 2.91 2.80 -35.79
C SER A 22 3.72 4.06 -36.09
N GLU A 23 3.70 4.48 -37.35
CA GLU A 23 3.99 5.89 -37.67
C GLU A 23 2.94 6.79 -36.97
N TYR A 24 3.27 8.06 -36.81
CA TYR A 24 2.37 9.00 -36.15
C TYR A 24 1.08 9.20 -36.95
N PHE A 25 -0.06 9.09 -36.27
CA PHE A 25 -1.34 9.58 -36.78
C PHE A 25 -1.41 11.07 -36.49
N THR A 26 -1.43 11.88 -37.55
CA THR A 26 -1.52 13.34 -37.47
C THR A 26 -2.59 13.85 -38.43
N ASP A 27 -3.23 14.96 -38.06
CA ASP A 27 -4.15 15.70 -38.93
C ASP A 27 -4.25 17.15 -38.44
N ASP A 28 -3.61 18.06 -39.17
CA ASP A 28 -3.51 19.48 -38.80
C ASP A 28 -4.86 20.22 -38.88
N LYS A 29 -5.86 19.63 -39.56
CA LYS A 29 -7.18 20.22 -39.75
C LYS A 29 -8.24 19.61 -38.84
N ASN A 30 -8.07 18.34 -38.45
CA ASN A 30 -9.00 17.62 -37.60
C ASN A 30 -8.26 16.62 -36.70
N VAL A 31 -7.76 17.13 -35.58
CA VAL A 31 -7.01 16.35 -34.58
C VAL A 31 -7.84 15.17 -34.04
N PHE A 32 -9.16 15.36 -33.89
CA PHE A 32 -10.09 14.30 -33.49
C PHE A 32 -10.11 13.14 -34.51
N ALA A 33 -10.00 13.42 -35.80
CA ALA A 33 -9.90 12.39 -36.83
C ALA A 33 -8.58 11.59 -36.73
N ALA A 34 -7.46 12.24 -36.36
CA ALA A 34 -6.21 11.54 -36.08
C ALA A 34 -6.33 10.60 -34.87
N ARG A 35 -6.97 11.07 -33.79
CA ARG A 35 -7.28 10.26 -32.61
C ARG A 35 -8.13 9.03 -32.95
N LYS A 36 -9.19 9.22 -33.74
CA LYS A 36 -10.09 8.13 -34.16
C LYS A 36 -9.38 7.10 -35.05
N LYS A 37 -8.48 7.54 -35.93
CA LYS A 37 -7.64 6.62 -36.72
C LYS A 37 -6.74 5.76 -35.83
N ALA A 38 -6.08 6.36 -34.83
CA ALA A 38 -5.25 5.64 -33.88
C ALA A 38 -6.07 4.61 -33.08
N TYR A 39 -7.24 4.99 -32.59
CA TYR A 39 -8.16 4.10 -31.86
C TYR A 39 -8.65 2.91 -32.70
N ASN A 40 -9.06 3.17 -33.95
CA ASN A 40 -9.49 2.10 -34.84
C ASN A 40 -8.33 1.15 -35.20
N TYR A 41 -7.12 1.69 -35.39
CA TYR A 41 -5.91 0.87 -35.61
C TYR A 41 -5.62 -0.02 -34.40
N PHE A 42 -5.64 0.56 -33.20
CA PHE A 42 -5.46 -0.15 -31.93
C PHE A 42 -6.46 -1.30 -31.75
N ASN A 43 -7.76 -1.02 -31.89
CA ASN A 43 -8.80 -2.04 -31.74
C ASN A 43 -8.73 -3.14 -32.80
N SER A 44 -8.40 -2.78 -34.04
CA SER A 44 -8.20 -3.77 -35.11
C SER A 44 -7.01 -4.68 -34.79
N PHE A 45 -5.94 -4.11 -34.24
CA PHE A 45 -4.76 -4.86 -33.83
C PHE A 45 -5.05 -5.82 -32.67
N ILE A 46 -5.76 -5.35 -31.64
CA ILE A 46 -6.20 -6.20 -30.53
C ILE A 46 -7.03 -7.38 -31.04
N LYS A 47 -7.98 -7.12 -31.93
CA LYS A 47 -8.82 -8.18 -32.50
C LYS A 47 -7.97 -9.24 -33.21
N LEU A 48 -6.98 -8.84 -34.00
CA LEU A 48 -6.04 -9.77 -34.64
C LEU A 48 -5.25 -10.58 -33.61
N LEU A 49 -4.73 -9.93 -32.56
CA LEU A 49 -4.00 -10.62 -31.49
C LEU A 49 -4.87 -11.67 -30.79
N VAL A 50 -6.13 -11.37 -30.49
CA VAL A 50 -7.04 -12.32 -29.80
C VAL A 50 -7.45 -13.48 -30.72
N GLU A 51 -7.60 -13.24 -32.02
CA GLU A 51 -7.99 -14.28 -32.98
C GLU A 51 -6.83 -15.25 -33.28
N ASP A 52 -5.60 -14.74 -33.40
CA ASP A 52 -4.40 -15.54 -33.71
C ASP A 52 -3.79 -16.21 -32.48
N PHE A 53 -3.88 -15.57 -31.30
CA PHE A 53 -3.42 -16.13 -30.02
C PHE A 53 -4.63 -16.50 -29.16
N LYS A 54 -4.90 -17.81 -28.97
CA LYS A 54 -5.89 -18.29 -27.99
C LYS A 54 -5.45 -17.98 -26.55
N ILE A 55 -5.62 -16.73 -26.12
CA ILE A 55 -5.35 -16.29 -24.75
C ILE A 55 -6.58 -16.65 -23.90
N ASP A 56 -6.40 -17.53 -22.91
CA ASP A 56 -7.45 -17.87 -21.93
C ASP A 56 -7.45 -16.84 -20.79
N PHE A 57 -8.17 -15.75 -21.03
CA PHE A 57 -8.24 -14.58 -20.14
C PHE A 57 -8.66 -14.93 -18.70
N ASN A 58 -9.51 -15.94 -18.48
CA ASN A 58 -10.00 -16.26 -17.13
C ASN A 58 -8.93 -16.88 -16.22
N LYS A 59 -7.86 -17.46 -16.78
CA LYS A 59 -6.74 -18.05 -16.00
C LYS A 59 -5.61 -17.07 -15.73
N THR A 60 -5.44 -16.06 -16.58
CA THR A 60 -4.31 -15.13 -16.53
C THR A 60 -4.40 -14.16 -15.34
N PHE A 61 -5.61 -13.85 -14.86
CA PHE A 61 -5.85 -12.73 -13.92
C PHE A 61 -6.20 -13.12 -12.48
N GLN A 62 -5.95 -14.36 -12.08
CA GLN A 62 -5.97 -14.75 -10.67
C GLN A 62 -4.54 -14.95 -10.16
N ASN A 63 -3.85 -13.82 -9.89
CA ASN A 63 -2.57 -13.69 -9.18
C ASN A 63 -1.45 -14.69 -9.55
N GLU A 64 -0.38 -14.15 -10.16
CA GLU A 64 0.81 -14.84 -10.68
C GLU A 64 0.62 -15.45 -12.08
N THR A 65 0.77 -14.62 -13.12
CA THR A 65 0.68 -15.08 -14.50
C THR A 65 1.99 -15.74 -14.94
N SER A 66 1.96 -17.05 -15.15
CA SER A 66 2.86 -17.73 -16.08
C SER A 66 2.11 -18.03 -17.38
N ILE A 67 2.63 -17.59 -18.53
CA ILE A 67 2.00 -17.86 -19.84
C ILE A 67 2.54 -19.20 -20.37
N ILE A 68 1.65 -20.09 -20.80
CA ILE A 68 2.03 -21.35 -21.46
C ILE A 68 2.05 -21.15 -22.97
N VAL A 69 3.24 -21.10 -23.56
CA VAL A 69 3.43 -21.10 -25.01
C VAL A 69 3.99 -22.47 -25.39
N ASN A 70 3.33 -23.21 -26.29
CA ASN A 70 3.78 -24.54 -26.74
C ASN A 70 4.08 -25.54 -25.59
N ASN A 71 3.22 -25.61 -24.57
CA ASN A 71 3.38 -26.44 -23.36
C ASN A 71 4.57 -26.07 -22.44
N GLU A 72 5.18 -24.90 -22.61
CA GLU A 72 6.22 -24.40 -21.70
C GLU A 72 5.71 -23.19 -20.91
N THR A 73 5.84 -23.26 -19.59
CA THR A 73 5.51 -22.20 -18.64
C THR A 73 6.59 -21.13 -18.65
N ILE A 74 6.23 -19.87 -18.91
CA ILE A 74 7.14 -18.72 -18.93
C ILE A 74 6.72 -17.72 -17.86
N ASP A 75 7.65 -17.40 -16.95
CA ASP A 75 7.51 -16.32 -15.98
C ASP A 75 8.04 -15.01 -16.60
N LEU A 76 7.19 -13.99 -16.64
CA LEU A 76 7.50 -12.71 -17.27
C LEU A 76 7.61 -11.61 -16.20
N LYS A 77 8.66 -10.79 -16.30
CA LYS A 77 8.80 -9.54 -15.54
C LYS A 77 8.80 -8.34 -16.50
N PHE A 78 7.73 -7.55 -16.41
CA PHE A 78 7.44 -6.19 -16.94
C PHE A 78 7.16 -5.93 -18.45
N ASN A 79 6.08 -5.13 -18.67
CA ASN A 79 5.54 -4.42 -19.85
C ASN A 79 5.27 -5.20 -21.16
N TYR A 80 4.37 -6.17 -21.11
CA TYR A 80 3.75 -6.77 -22.30
C TYR A 80 2.37 -6.15 -22.56
N GLY A 81 2.26 -5.40 -23.65
CA GLY A 81 1.00 -4.77 -24.05
C GLY A 81 1.11 -3.83 -25.24
N LEU A 82 -0.05 -3.34 -25.68
CA LEU A 82 -0.28 -2.33 -26.70
C LEU A 82 -0.83 -1.09 -26.01
N ALA A 83 -0.37 0.10 -26.36
CA ALA A 83 -0.90 1.36 -25.86
C ALA A 83 -1.26 2.29 -27.03
N ILE A 84 -2.30 3.09 -26.84
CA ILE A 84 -2.47 4.34 -27.58
C ILE A 84 -1.80 5.43 -26.78
N GLN A 85 -0.87 6.14 -27.43
CA GLN A 85 -0.15 7.25 -26.83
C GLN A 85 -0.44 8.54 -27.59
N PHE A 86 -0.51 9.65 -26.88
CA PHE A 86 -0.54 10.98 -27.49
C PHE A 86 0.54 11.89 -26.90
N THR A 87 0.90 12.92 -27.66
CA THR A 87 1.83 13.98 -27.24
C THR A 87 1.39 15.30 -27.87
N PHE A 88 1.62 16.42 -27.18
CA PHE A 88 1.38 17.77 -27.70
C PHE A 88 2.64 18.64 -27.78
N ASP A 89 3.74 18.25 -27.12
CA ASP A 89 5.00 18.99 -27.02
C ASP A 89 6.25 18.23 -27.52
N GLU A 90 6.06 17.05 -28.12
CA GLU A 90 7.11 16.12 -28.64
C GLU A 90 8.09 15.55 -27.61
N ILE A 91 8.05 15.99 -26.35
CA ILE A 91 8.97 15.56 -25.29
C ILE A 91 8.39 14.38 -24.53
N GLU A 92 7.10 14.43 -24.20
CA GLU A 92 6.44 13.41 -23.39
C GLU A 92 5.27 12.75 -24.13
N PHE A 93 5.07 11.45 -23.87
CA PHE A 93 3.93 10.70 -24.36
C PHE A 93 3.09 10.26 -23.17
N TYR A 94 1.79 10.52 -23.27
CA TYR A 94 0.81 10.08 -22.30
C TYR A 94 0.01 8.93 -22.89
N GLU A 95 -0.22 7.90 -22.09
CA GLU A 95 -1.04 6.76 -22.48
C GLU A 95 -2.52 7.12 -22.28
N ILE A 96 -3.37 6.80 -23.26
CA ILE A 96 -4.81 7.08 -23.23
C ILE A 96 -5.66 5.83 -23.50
N ASP A 97 -5.00 4.76 -23.89
CA ASP A 97 -5.58 3.43 -23.95
C ASP A 97 -4.46 2.38 -23.83
N TYR A 98 -4.81 1.18 -23.37
CA TYR A 98 -3.86 0.08 -23.18
C TYR A 98 -4.53 -1.31 -23.19
N PHE A 99 -3.85 -2.28 -23.79
CA PHE A 99 -4.27 -3.68 -23.82
C PHE A 99 -3.06 -4.58 -23.60
N GLY A 100 -3.06 -5.35 -22.51
CA GLY A 100 -1.93 -6.20 -22.15
C GLY A 100 -2.12 -6.89 -20.80
N ILE A 101 -1.01 -7.34 -20.21
CA ILE A 101 -1.03 -7.79 -18.81
C ILE A 101 -1.37 -6.58 -17.95
N TYR A 102 -2.43 -6.73 -17.18
CA TYR A 102 -3.12 -5.65 -16.50
C TYR A 102 -2.55 -5.44 -15.10
N ASP A 103 -2.02 -4.25 -14.84
CA ASP A 103 -1.72 -3.76 -13.51
C ASP A 103 -2.64 -2.55 -13.24
N SER A 104 -3.23 -2.53 -12.04
CA SER A 104 -3.96 -1.37 -11.50
C SER A 104 -3.24 -0.04 -11.75
N ASN A 105 -1.91 -0.03 -11.73
CA ASN A 105 -1.10 1.17 -11.93
C ASN A 105 -1.27 1.81 -13.32
N PHE A 106 -1.75 1.08 -14.33
CA PHE A 106 -2.05 1.67 -15.64
C PHE A 106 -3.30 2.55 -15.61
N TYR A 107 -4.27 2.31 -14.72
CA TYR A 107 -5.45 3.18 -14.65
C TYR A 107 -5.06 4.63 -14.32
N ASP A 108 -4.08 4.85 -13.42
CA ASP A 108 -3.61 6.21 -13.08
C ASP A 108 -2.98 6.89 -14.31
N ALA A 109 -2.10 6.19 -15.02
CA ALA A 109 -1.46 6.71 -16.23
C ALA A 109 -2.47 7.02 -17.35
N ILE A 110 -3.44 6.14 -17.57
CA ILE A 110 -4.51 6.33 -18.57
C ILE A 110 -5.45 7.47 -18.16
N ALA A 111 -5.84 7.56 -16.89
CA ALA A 111 -6.69 8.63 -16.36
C ALA A 111 -6.00 10.00 -16.55
N LEU A 112 -4.71 10.10 -16.21
CA LEU A 112 -3.90 11.29 -16.42
C LEU A 112 -3.80 11.64 -17.90
N GLY A 113 -3.48 10.67 -18.77
CA GLY A 113 -3.38 10.94 -20.19
C GLY A 113 -4.71 11.43 -20.77
N LEU A 114 -5.83 10.80 -20.42
CA LEU A 114 -7.15 11.20 -20.91
C LEU A 114 -7.57 12.59 -20.42
N SER A 115 -7.24 12.94 -19.17
CA SER A 115 -7.53 14.26 -18.62
C SER A 115 -6.70 15.35 -19.32
N MET A 116 -5.40 15.11 -19.50
CA MET A 116 -4.51 16.02 -20.23
C MET A 116 -4.89 16.16 -21.71
N GLU A 117 -5.33 15.06 -22.36
CA GLU A 117 -5.83 15.10 -23.74
C GLU A 117 -7.06 16.02 -23.83
N MET A 118 -8.03 15.82 -22.94
CA MET A 118 -9.24 16.63 -22.93
C MET A 118 -8.96 18.11 -22.64
N GLU A 119 -8.10 18.41 -21.67
CA GLU A 119 -7.72 19.78 -21.35
C GLU A 119 -7.10 20.48 -22.56
N PHE A 120 -6.15 19.82 -23.23
CA PHE A 120 -5.52 20.37 -24.41
C PHE A 120 -6.51 20.64 -25.56
N TYR A 121 -7.48 19.74 -25.77
CA TYR A 121 -8.56 19.95 -26.75
C TYR A 121 -9.39 21.20 -26.42
N LYS A 122 -9.75 21.37 -25.15
CA LYS A 122 -10.52 22.53 -24.66
C LYS A 122 -9.73 23.84 -24.83
N GLU A 123 -8.47 23.88 -24.42
CA GLU A 123 -7.61 25.06 -24.54
C GLU A 123 -7.36 25.46 -26.00
N SER A 124 -7.09 24.46 -26.85
CA SER A 124 -6.83 24.66 -28.28
C SER A 124 -8.09 24.91 -29.09
N LYS A 125 -9.28 24.81 -28.47
CA LYS A 125 -10.60 24.98 -29.11
C LYS A 125 -10.83 24.02 -30.28
N PHE A 126 -10.37 22.78 -30.13
CA PHE A 126 -10.67 21.73 -31.10
C PHE A 126 -12.10 21.20 -30.92
N ASP A 127 -12.66 20.65 -32.00
CA ASP A 127 -13.96 19.99 -31.94
C ASP A 127 -13.87 18.73 -31.07
N ILE A 128 -14.86 18.54 -30.20
CA ILE A 128 -14.99 17.41 -29.29
C ILE A 128 -16.32 16.72 -29.59
N GLU A 129 -16.29 15.44 -29.94
CA GLU A 129 -17.50 14.64 -30.16
C GLU A 129 -17.71 13.64 -29.03
N ASN A 130 -18.92 13.59 -28.49
CA ASN A 130 -19.38 12.61 -27.49
C ASN A 130 -18.46 12.47 -26.26
N PRO A 131 -18.13 13.57 -25.56
CA PRO A 131 -17.34 13.46 -24.34
C PRO A 131 -18.08 12.64 -23.28
N LYS A 132 -17.33 11.88 -22.48
CA LYS A 132 -17.85 11.12 -21.35
C LYS A 132 -17.27 11.69 -20.06
N THR A 133 -18.12 11.97 -19.09
CA THR A 133 -17.66 12.33 -17.73
C THR A 133 -17.41 11.05 -16.95
N ILE A 134 -16.25 10.97 -16.29
CA ILE A 134 -15.89 9.89 -15.37
C ILE A 134 -15.54 10.45 -14.00
N THR A 135 -15.66 9.61 -12.98
CA THR A 135 -15.15 9.86 -11.64
C THR A 135 -14.14 8.77 -11.33
N TYR A 136 -12.95 9.16 -10.90
CA TYR A 136 -11.82 8.25 -10.74
C TYR A 136 -11.09 8.53 -9.43
N CYS A 137 -10.78 7.46 -8.69
CA CYS A 137 -9.94 7.53 -7.51
C CYS A 137 -8.49 7.15 -7.88
N ASN A 138 -7.56 8.10 -7.82
CA ASN A 138 -6.15 7.91 -8.14
C ASN A 138 -5.45 7.10 -7.03
N LYS A 139 -4.92 5.94 -7.39
CA LYS A 139 -4.28 5.03 -6.42
C LYS A 139 -2.98 5.63 -5.90
N GLN A 140 -2.12 6.16 -6.76
CA GLN A 140 -0.84 6.72 -6.35
C GLN A 140 -1.01 7.92 -5.41
N GLU A 141 -1.90 8.85 -5.74
CA GLU A 141 -2.20 9.98 -4.85
C GLU A 141 -2.73 9.51 -3.50
N TRP A 142 -3.60 8.49 -3.50
CA TRP A 142 -4.10 7.90 -2.27
C TRP A 142 -2.97 7.26 -1.43
N GLU A 143 -2.07 6.49 -2.05
CA GLU A 143 -0.92 5.86 -1.39
C GLU A 143 0.08 6.88 -0.84
N GLU A 144 0.22 8.03 -1.51
CA GLU A 144 1.05 9.16 -1.06
C GLU A 144 0.35 10.05 -0.02
N GLY A 145 -0.94 9.82 0.25
CA GLY A 145 -1.74 10.54 1.25
C GLY A 145 -2.39 11.82 0.73
N TYR A 146 -2.36 12.08 -0.58
CA TYR A 146 -3.04 13.20 -1.23
C TYR A 146 -4.51 12.84 -1.51
N THR A 147 -5.36 12.83 -0.48
CA THR A 147 -6.77 12.40 -0.61
C THR A 147 -7.79 13.52 -0.60
N GLU A 148 -7.37 14.78 -0.50
CA GLU A 148 -8.29 15.93 -0.30
C GLU A 148 -9.18 16.18 -1.53
N ASP A 149 -8.65 15.94 -2.72
CA ASP A 149 -9.32 16.20 -4.01
C ASP A 149 -9.87 14.91 -4.66
N GLU A 150 -9.86 13.79 -3.93
CA GLU A 150 -10.21 12.45 -4.41
C GLU A 150 -11.63 12.01 -3.97
N PRO A 151 -12.43 11.35 -4.84
CA PRO A 151 -12.14 11.06 -6.25
C PRO A 151 -12.34 12.28 -7.15
N THR A 152 -11.51 12.39 -8.19
CA THR A 152 -11.61 13.48 -9.18
C THR A 152 -12.67 13.19 -10.24
N THR A 153 -13.29 14.24 -10.79
CA THR A 153 -14.29 14.13 -11.87
C THR A 153 -13.88 15.00 -13.05
N PHE A 154 -13.76 14.39 -14.23
CA PHE A 154 -13.34 15.07 -15.46
C PHE A 154 -13.96 14.43 -16.69
N ASP A 155 -13.98 15.21 -17.79
CA ASP A 155 -14.43 14.70 -19.09
C ASP A 155 -13.27 14.03 -19.80
N ILE A 156 -13.57 12.96 -20.55
CA ILE A 156 -12.62 12.24 -21.38
C ILE A 156 -13.19 12.02 -22.79
N LEU A 157 -12.29 11.79 -23.74
CA LEU A 157 -12.64 11.20 -25.03
C LEU A 157 -12.82 9.67 -24.89
N GLU A 158 -13.28 9.03 -25.96
CA GLU A 158 -13.53 7.58 -25.97
C GLU A 158 -12.26 6.76 -25.64
N THR A 159 -12.41 5.80 -24.73
CA THR A 159 -11.38 4.85 -24.28
C THR A 159 -11.99 3.46 -24.14
N SER A 160 -11.16 2.42 -24.28
CA SER A 160 -11.58 1.03 -24.04
C SER A 160 -11.74 0.69 -22.55
N PHE A 161 -11.25 1.56 -21.65
CA PHE A 161 -11.25 1.34 -20.21
C PHE A 161 -12.63 1.55 -19.57
N ASP A 162 -13.00 0.63 -18.68
CA ASP A 162 -14.16 0.80 -17.81
C ASP A 162 -13.73 1.42 -16.47
N PHE A 163 -14.30 2.59 -16.19
CA PHE A 163 -14.08 3.37 -14.98
C PHE A 163 -15.28 3.32 -14.01
N SER A 164 -16.32 2.53 -14.31
CA SER A 164 -17.60 2.58 -13.60
C SER A 164 -17.52 2.24 -12.09
N ASP A 165 -16.58 1.40 -11.68
CA ASP A 165 -16.32 0.98 -10.30
C ASP A 165 -15.03 1.59 -9.73
N LYS A 166 -14.46 2.59 -10.42
CA LYS A 166 -13.17 3.20 -10.09
C LYS A 166 -13.29 4.51 -9.31
N SER A 167 -14.53 4.92 -9.00
CA SER A 167 -14.80 6.06 -8.13
C SER A 167 -14.62 5.75 -6.64
N ASP A 168 -14.65 4.46 -6.27
CA ASP A 168 -14.52 4.03 -4.89
C ASP A 168 -13.05 3.94 -4.50
N ALA A 169 -12.67 4.56 -3.38
CA ALA A 169 -11.36 4.31 -2.77
C ALA A 169 -11.16 2.79 -2.60
N TYR A 170 -9.93 2.31 -2.81
CA TYR A 170 -9.56 0.91 -2.75
C TYR A 170 -10.13 0.02 -3.88
N TRP A 171 -10.60 0.59 -5.00
CA TRP A 171 -11.01 -0.22 -6.16
C TRP A 171 -9.90 -1.16 -6.65
N TRP A 172 -8.63 -0.80 -6.41
CA TRP A 172 -7.43 -1.57 -6.76
C TRP A 172 -7.19 -2.80 -5.88
N LEU A 173 -7.92 -2.96 -4.77
CA LEU A 173 -7.77 -4.10 -3.88
C LEU A 173 -8.58 -5.31 -4.35
N THR A 174 -8.00 -6.49 -4.19
CA THR A 174 -8.70 -7.76 -4.35
C THR A 174 -9.80 -7.92 -3.28
N PHE A 175 -10.76 -8.80 -3.53
CA PHE A 175 -11.81 -9.11 -2.55
C PHE A 175 -11.24 -9.56 -1.20
N LYS A 176 -10.15 -10.35 -1.22
CA LYS A 176 -9.47 -10.81 -0.01
C LYS A 176 -8.83 -9.65 0.76
N GLU A 177 -8.12 -8.76 0.09
CA GLU A 177 -7.51 -7.58 0.74
C GLU A 177 -8.58 -6.65 1.33
N LYS A 178 -9.71 -6.46 0.63
CA LYS A 178 -10.85 -5.72 1.17
C LYS A 178 -11.42 -6.39 2.43
N GLU A 179 -11.60 -7.72 2.42
CA GLU A 179 -12.02 -8.44 3.62
C GLU A 179 -11.02 -8.29 4.77
N ASP A 180 -9.72 -8.39 4.49
CA ASP A 180 -8.68 -8.30 5.51
C ASP A 180 -8.61 -6.90 6.12
N LEU A 181 -8.78 -5.84 5.31
CA LEU A 181 -8.95 -4.46 5.79
C LEU A 181 -10.18 -4.29 6.68
N ILE A 182 -11.33 -4.84 6.28
CA ILE A 182 -12.55 -4.77 7.08
C ILE A 182 -12.34 -5.48 8.43
N LYS A 183 -11.77 -6.69 8.41
CA LYS A 183 -11.44 -7.45 9.62
C LYS A 183 -10.48 -6.68 10.52
N GLU A 184 -9.48 -6.00 9.95
CA GLU A 184 -8.56 -5.16 10.69
C GLU A 184 -9.25 -3.97 11.37
N LYS A 185 -10.10 -3.24 10.65
CA LYS A 185 -10.88 -2.13 11.23
C LYS A 185 -11.81 -2.60 12.33
N ASP A 186 -12.47 -3.74 12.14
CA ASP A 186 -13.34 -4.35 13.16
C ASP A 186 -12.55 -4.83 14.38
N LEU A 187 -11.36 -5.40 14.19
CA LEU A 187 -10.45 -5.79 15.26
C LEU A 187 -10.06 -4.59 16.12
N ILE A 188 -9.68 -3.46 15.51
CA ILE A 188 -9.33 -2.23 16.22
C ILE A 188 -10.52 -1.71 17.03
N LYS A 189 -11.70 -1.58 16.41
CA LYS A 189 -12.93 -1.15 17.10
C LYS A 189 -13.28 -2.07 18.27
N SER A 190 -13.17 -3.38 18.08
CA SER A 190 -13.46 -4.37 19.11
C SER A 190 -12.45 -4.30 20.27
N SER A 191 -11.20 -3.92 19.99
CA SER A 191 -10.15 -3.75 21.01
C SER A 191 -10.47 -2.56 21.91
N PHE A 192 -10.83 -1.41 21.33
CA PHE A 192 -11.29 -0.24 22.08
C PHE A 192 -12.49 -0.56 22.99
N LYS A 193 -13.46 -1.32 22.48
CA LYS A 193 -14.64 -1.73 23.26
C LYS A 193 -14.30 -2.68 24.42
N GLN A 194 -13.30 -3.54 24.25
CA GLN A 194 -12.87 -4.48 25.30
C GLN A 194 -12.01 -3.81 26.37
N GLY A 195 -11.31 -2.73 26.03
CA GLY A 195 -10.36 -2.08 26.93
C GLY A 195 -9.06 -2.89 27.09
N GLU A 196 -8.16 -2.41 27.94
CA GLU A 196 -6.92 -3.11 28.25
C GLU A 196 -7.18 -4.52 28.81
N ASN A 197 -6.49 -5.50 28.26
CA ASN A 197 -6.60 -6.91 28.63
C ASN A 197 -5.32 -7.67 28.25
N SER A 198 -5.36 -9.00 28.24
CA SER A 198 -4.19 -9.84 27.96
C SER A 198 -3.66 -9.67 26.53
N PHE A 199 -4.44 -9.10 25.64
CA PHE A 199 -4.14 -8.89 24.22
C PHE A 199 -4.12 -7.42 23.81
N VAL A 200 -4.55 -6.50 24.69
CA VAL A 200 -4.68 -5.08 24.37
C VAL A 200 -4.01 -4.25 25.45
N GLU A 201 -3.13 -3.34 25.05
CA GLU A 201 -2.48 -2.37 25.94
C GLU A 201 -2.58 -0.97 25.33
N TYR A 202 -2.79 0.04 26.17
CA TYR A 202 -2.82 1.44 25.80
C TYR A 202 -1.64 2.20 26.40
N LYS A 203 -1.04 3.07 25.60
CA LYS A 203 -0.02 4.01 26.05
C LYS A 203 -0.24 5.37 25.41
N PRO A 204 -0.17 6.47 26.18
CA PRO A 204 -0.46 7.79 25.65
C PRO A 204 0.64 8.32 24.73
N ALA A 205 1.86 7.80 24.83
CA ALA A 205 3.01 8.27 24.07
C ALA A 205 4.07 7.18 23.86
N LEU A 206 4.90 7.32 22.83
CA LEU A 206 6.02 6.44 22.50
C LEU A 206 7.31 6.83 23.24
N LEU A 207 7.59 8.13 23.34
CA LEU A 207 8.82 8.66 23.92
C LEU A 207 8.63 9.93 24.78
N TYR A 208 7.51 10.64 24.63
CA TYR A 208 7.22 11.81 25.44
C TYR A 208 6.96 11.46 26.90
N ASN A 209 7.70 12.12 27.80
CA ASN A 209 7.50 11.99 29.24
C ASN A 209 6.75 13.20 29.79
N PHE A 210 5.48 13.00 30.12
CA PHE A 210 4.58 14.01 30.69
C PHE A 210 5.04 14.64 32.02
N LYS A 211 6.00 14.04 32.73
CA LYS A 211 6.55 14.63 33.96
C LYS A 211 7.70 15.58 33.67
N THR A 212 8.48 15.31 32.62
CA THR A 212 9.68 16.08 32.28
C THR A 212 9.49 16.95 31.04
N ASN A 213 8.35 16.81 30.35
CA ASN A 213 8.02 17.46 29.08
C ASN A 213 9.13 17.31 28.04
N SER A 214 9.71 16.11 27.96
CA SER A 214 10.86 15.83 27.10
C SER A 214 10.91 14.36 26.70
N ALA A 215 11.70 14.07 25.66
CA ALA A 215 11.97 12.71 25.20
C ALA A 215 12.64 11.89 26.32
N SER A 216 12.16 10.67 26.55
CA SER A 216 12.71 9.79 27.57
C SER A 216 12.86 8.36 27.08
N ILE A 217 14.08 7.84 27.20
CA ILE A 217 14.36 6.42 26.98
C ILE A 217 13.58 5.51 27.96
N GLY A 218 13.18 6.04 29.12
CA GLY A 218 12.37 5.33 30.10
C GLY A 218 10.97 5.03 29.57
N VAL A 219 10.37 5.95 28.82
CA VAL A 219 9.07 5.74 28.16
C VAL A 219 9.21 4.65 27.10
N LYS A 220 10.23 4.74 26.24
CA LYS A 220 10.54 3.68 25.26
C LYS A 220 10.76 2.31 25.91
N ASN A 221 11.42 2.25 27.06
CA ASN A 221 11.61 1.00 27.79
C ASN A 221 10.27 0.41 28.25
N ILE A 222 9.31 1.23 28.71
CA ILE A 222 7.97 0.76 29.07
C ILE A 222 7.27 0.12 27.86
N ILE A 223 7.32 0.77 26.70
CA ILE A 223 6.77 0.24 25.44
C ILE A 223 7.46 -1.08 25.06
N ALA A 224 8.79 -1.14 25.14
CA ALA A 224 9.55 -2.33 24.80
C ALA A 224 9.22 -3.52 25.74
N LYS A 225 8.97 -3.27 27.03
CA LYS A 225 8.50 -4.31 27.97
C LYS A 225 7.15 -4.91 27.58
N VAL A 226 6.23 -4.09 27.07
CA VAL A 226 4.95 -4.56 26.54
C VAL A 226 5.14 -5.42 25.29
N ILE A 227 5.97 -4.95 24.35
CA ILE A 227 6.27 -5.74 23.14
C ILE A 227 6.89 -7.09 23.51
N CYS A 228 7.89 -7.10 24.41
CA CYS A 228 8.52 -8.33 24.88
C CYS A 228 7.53 -9.28 25.56
N SER A 229 6.60 -8.74 26.37
CA SER A 229 5.61 -9.55 27.06
C SER A 229 4.61 -10.19 26.09
N PHE A 230 4.20 -9.48 25.04
CA PHE A 230 3.36 -10.04 23.97
C PHE A 230 4.07 -11.11 23.15
N LEU A 231 5.34 -10.89 22.77
CA LEU A 231 6.15 -11.88 22.05
C LEU A 231 6.24 -13.21 22.80
N ASN A 232 6.44 -13.15 24.11
CA ASN A 232 6.56 -14.32 24.99
C ASN A 232 5.22 -14.88 25.47
N SER A 233 4.10 -14.45 24.89
CA SER A 233 2.77 -14.88 25.31
C SER A 233 1.90 -15.09 24.06
N ASN A 234 0.61 -14.76 24.10
CA ASN A 234 -0.29 -15.05 22.99
C ASN A 234 -0.32 -13.94 21.91
N GLY A 235 0.70 -13.08 21.86
CA GLY A 235 0.69 -11.86 21.06
C GLY A 235 -0.28 -10.81 21.61
N GLY A 236 -0.52 -9.76 20.82
CA GLY A 236 -1.43 -8.69 21.19
C GLY A 236 -1.30 -7.46 20.30
N ILE A 237 -2.01 -6.40 20.67
CA ILE A 237 -1.97 -5.08 20.05
C ILE A 237 -1.69 -4.04 21.12
N LEU A 238 -0.66 -3.24 20.88
CA LEU A 238 -0.35 -2.04 21.67
C LEU A 238 -0.76 -0.81 20.88
N PHE A 239 -1.57 0.05 21.49
CA PHE A 239 -1.95 1.34 20.90
C PHE A 239 -1.20 2.48 21.57
N ILE A 240 -0.53 3.31 20.76
CA ILE A 240 0.17 4.52 21.18
C ILE A 240 -0.62 5.75 20.76
N GLY A 241 -0.75 6.73 21.67
CA GLY A 241 -1.66 7.87 21.50
C GLY A 241 -3.05 7.62 22.08
N VAL A 242 -3.15 6.65 23.00
CA VAL A 242 -4.38 6.28 23.71
C VAL A 242 -4.10 6.30 25.21
N ASN A 243 -4.90 7.01 26.00
CA ASN A 243 -4.72 7.07 27.45
C ASN A 243 -5.21 5.79 28.15
N ASN A 244 -5.03 5.71 29.47
CA ASN A 244 -5.38 4.52 30.24
C ASN A 244 -6.91 4.32 30.32
N GLU A 245 -7.69 5.37 30.05
CA GLU A 245 -9.14 5.35 29.96
C GLU A 245 -9.64 4.84 28.60
N GLY A 246 -8.75 4.60 27.63
CA GLY A 246 -9.07 4.14 26.28
C GLY A 246 -9.48 5.26 25.32
N GLU A 247 -9.28 6.53 25.71
CA GLU A 247 -9.54 7.69 24.86
C GLU A 247 -8.34 7.96 23.93
N ILE A 248 -8.63 8.23 22.66
CA ILE A 248 -7.61 8.57 21.66
C ILE A 248 -7.18 10.02 21.91
N VAL A 249 -6.00 10.19 22.54
CA VAL A 249 -5.42 11.50 22.85
C VAL A 249 -4.57 12.05 21.70
N GLY A 250 -4.14 11.19 20.78
CA GLY A 250 -3.31 11.52 19.63
C GLY A 250 -1.82 11.46 19.94
N LEU A 251 -1.00 11.90 18.98
CA LEU A 251 0.47 11.85 19.05
C LEU A 251 1.14 13.22 19.07
N ASP A 252 0.38 14.29 19.29
CA ASP A 252 0.87 15.67 19.26
C ASP A 252 2.05 15.91 20.23
N ASP A 253 2.02 15.27 21.41
CA ASP A 253 3.09 15.36 22.39
C ASP A 253 4.40 14.71 21.89
N ASP A 254 4.32 13.52 21.29
CA ASP A 254 5.50 12.89 20.67
C ASP A 254 6.00 13.70 19.48
N PHE A 255 5.09 14.18 18.64
CA PHE A 255 5.38 15.03 17.49
C PHE A 255 6.04 16.37 17.88
N SER A 256 5.74 16.90 19.07
CA SER A 256 6.35 18.14 19.58
C SER A 256 7.86 18.03 19.84
N LEU A 257 8.39 16.81 19.94
CA LEU A 257 9.81 16.54 20.20
C LEU A 257 10.70 16.69 18.96
N SER A 258 10.10 16.89 17.79
CA SER A 258 10.80 17.02 16.50
C SER A 258 10.54 18.36 15.85
N ASN A 259 11.59 18.91 15.23
CA ASN A 259 11.49 20.08 14.35
C ASN A 259 11.44 19.69 12.86
N LYS A 260 11.32 18.38 12.53
CA LYS A 260 11.16 17.92 11.15
C LYS A 260 9.79 18.35 10.61
N GLU A 261 9.73 18.63 9.30
CA GLU A 261 8.47 18.89 8.60
C GLU A 261 7.59 17.63 8.59
N ASP A 262 8.16 16.49 8.24
CA ASP A 262 7.49 15.19 8.34
C ASP A 262 7.61 14.61 9.75
N LYS A 263 6.53 14.76 10.52
CA LYS A 263 6.43 14.25 11.89
C LYS A 263 6.11 12.75 11.95
N PHE A 264 5.53 12.19 10.89
CA PHE A 264 5.21 10.77 10.82
C PHE A 264 6.46 9.93 10.54
N ASP A 265 7.33 10.39 9.63
CA ASP A 265 8.68 9.80 9.43
C ASP A 265 9.50 9.83 10.72
N PHE A 266 9.52 10.98 11.41
CA PHE A 266 10.17 11.10 12.71
C PHE A 266 9.72 10.02 13.69
N PHE A 267 8.41 9.85 13.84
CA PHE A 267 7.86 8.90 14.80
C PHE A 267 8.16 7.44 14.41
N ARG A 268 8.07 7.08 13.13
CA ARG A 268 8.46 5.74 12.63
C ARG A 268 9.93 5.46 12.95
N LEU A 269 10.82 6.42 12.69
CA LEU A 269 12.23 6.29 13.02
C LEU A 269 12.46 6.13 14.53
N GLU A 270 11.71 6.85 15.37
CA GLU A 270 11.80 6.70 16.82
C GLU A 270 11.31 5.33 17.31
N PHE A 271 10.31 4.74 16.65
CA PHE A 271 9.85 3.38 16.90
C PHE A 271 10.88 2.33 16.44
N GLU A 272 11.47 2.49 15.25
CA GLU A 272 12.56 1.64 14.79
C GLU A 272 13.77 1.71 15.75
N ASN A 273 14.13 2.92 16.19
CA ASN A 273 15.18 3.13 17.19
C ASN A 273 14.87 2.43 18.52
N LEU A 274 13.59 2.39 18.94
CA LEU A 274 13.16 1.62 20.10
C LEU A 274 13.40 0.12 19.86
N LEU A 275 12.92 -0.43 18.75
CA LEU A 275 13.12 -1.85 18.45
C LEU A 275 14.60 -2.21 18.40
N PHE A 276 15.40 -1.40 17.72
CA PHE A 276 16.84 -1.56 17.67
C PHE A 276 17.50 -1.47 19.05
N GLN A 277 17.06 -0.56 19.92
CA GLN A 277 17.68 -0.37 21.24
C GLN A 277 17.44 -1.56 22.18
N PHE A 278 16.27 -2.20 22.09
CA PHE A 278 15.79 -3.16 23.08
C PHE A 278 15.71 -4.61 22.60
N PHE A 279 15.86 -4.86 21.30
CA PHE A 279 15.74 -6.19 20.72
C PHE A 279 16.85 -6.47 19.70
N ASP A 280 17.00 -7.75 19.36
CA ASP A 280 17.74 -8.15 18.17
C ASP A 280 16.88 -7.99 16.90
N LYS A 281 17.51 -8.21 15.74
CA LYS A 281 16.85 -8.03 14.44
C LYS A 281 15.76 -9.06 14.15
N SER A 282 15.63 -10.14 14.91
CA SER A 282 14.57 -11.12 14.66
C SER A 282 13.19 -10.59 15.05
N VAL A 283 13.12 -9.54 15.88
CA VAL A 283 11.85 -8.92 16.32
C VAL A 283 10.99 -8.41 15.16
N TYR A 284 11.62 -7.97 14.06
CA TYR A 284 10.90 -7.42 12.89
C TYR A 284 9.99 -8.45 12.21
N ASN A 285 10.26 -9.75 12.39
CA ASN A 285 9.40 -10.81 11.84
C ASN A 285 8.04 -10.93 12.56
N TYR A 286 7.92 -10.35 13.75
CA TYR A 286 6.75 -10.49 14.62
C TYR A 286 5.94 -9.21 14.75
N ILE A 287 6.42 -8.08 14.19
CA ILE A 287 5.82 -6.77 14.38
C ILE A 287 5.24 -6.26 13.07
N ILE A 288 3.98 -5.83 13.11
CA ILE A 288 3.35 -5.00 12.10
C ILE A 288 2.87 -3.74 12.82
N ALA A 289 3.30 -2.57 12.37
CA ALA A 289 2.93 -1.33 13.04
C ALA A 289 2.71 -0.20 12.04
N ASP A 290 1.63 0.55 12.21
CA ASP A 290 1.33 1.72 11.38
C ASP A 290 0.38 2.70 12.08
N PHE A 291 0.19 3.87 11.47
CA PHE A 291 -0.77 4.87 11.91
C PHE A 291 -2.20 4.50 11.53
N ASN A 292 -3.13 5.00 12.32
CA ASN A 292 -4.56 4.91 12.08
C ASN A 292 -5.11 6.32 11.95
N PHE A 293 -5.65 6.64 10.76
CA PHE A 293 -6.16 7.97 10.40
C PHE A 293 -7.70 8.05 10.38
N ASP A 294 -8.40 6.94 10.60
CA ASP A 294 -9.87 6.87 10.60
C ASP A 294 -10.55 7.61 11.78
N TYR A 295 -9.80 8.35 12.59
CA TYR A 295 -10.24 8.99 13.85
C TYR A 295 -9.80 10.46 13.89
N GLU A 296 -10.43 11.27 14.75
CA GLU A 296 -10.15 12.72 14.86
C GLU A 296 -8.67 13.04 15.10
N LYS A 297 -7.95 12.15 15.78
CA LYS A 297 -6.52 12.27 16.04
C LYS A 297 -5.80 10.99 15.61
N PRO A 298 -4.65 11.10 14.92
CA PRO A 298 -3.87 9.94 14.54
C PRO A 298 -3.30 9.25 15.77
N PHE A 299 -3.33 7.92 15.77
CA PHE A 299 -2.66 7.07 16.77
C PHE A 299 -1.92 5.94 16.07
N PHE A 300 -0.97 5.32 16.77
CA PHE A 300 -0.11 4.27 16.21
C PHE A 300 -0.49 2.90 16.79
N SER A 301 -0.75 1.91 15.94
CA SER A 301 -1.02 0.54 16.38
C SER A 301 0.20 -0.34 16.14
N ILE A 302 0.54 -1.17 17.13
CA ILE A 302 1.65 -2.13 17.06
C ILE A 302 1.06 -3.52 17.30
N LYS A 303 0.88 -4.29 16.24
CA LYS A 303 0.47 -5.70 16.29
C LYS A 303 1.70 -6.57 16.51
N VAL A 304 1.66 -7.38 17.55
CA VAL A 304 2.74 -8.27 17.94
C VAL A 304 2.25 -9.71 17.83
N LYS A 305 2.86 -10.49 16.94
CA LYS A 305 2.61 -11.92 16.82
C LYS A 305 3.29 -12.66 17.98
N PRO A 306 2.69 -13.73 18.51
CA PRO A 306 3.39 -14.61 19.45
C PRO A 306 4.64 -15.17 18.77
N SER A 307 5.73 -15.25 19.52
CA SER A 307 6.99 -15.81 19.03
C SER A 307 7.01 -17.32 19.19
N ASP A 308 7.65 -18.01 18.24
CA ASP A 308 7.89 -19.46 18.33
C ASP A 308 9.09 -19.82 19.23
N VAL A 309 9.81 -18.78 19.70
CA VAL A 309 10.97 -18.91 20.60
C VAL A 309 10.96 -17.83 21.70
N PRO A 310 11.61 -18.07 22.85
CA PRO A 310 11.75 -17.06 23.89
C PRO A 310 12.46 -15.78 23.40
N PHE A 311 11.85 -14.62 23.62
CA PHE A 311 12.45 -13.30 23.42
C PHE A 311 12.92 -12.69 24.74
N PHE A 312 14.10 -12.09 24.72
CA PHE A 312 14.62 -11.33 25.85
C PHE A 312 14.72 -9.86 25.46
N LEU A 313 14.24 -9.00 26.33
CA LEU A 313 14.51 -7.57 26.26
C LEU A 313 15.98 -7.35 26.57
N LEU A 314 16.73 -6.79 25.63
CA LEU A 314 18.15 -6.46 25.78
C LEU A 314 18.29 -4.95 25.81
N ASN A 315 18.42 -4.36 26.99
CA ASN A 315 18.75 -2.95 27.06
C ASN A 315 20.23 -2.77 26.71
N LYS A 316 20.53 -2.35 25.47
CA LYS A 316 21.91 -2.17 24.98
C LYS A 316 22.75 -1.15 25.76
N ARG A 317 22.16 -0.38 26.68
CA ARG A 317 22.92 0.52 27.58
C ARG A 317 23.63 -0.21 28.72
N ASP A 318 23.00 -1.25 29.27
CA ASP A 318 23.51 -1.98 30.44
C ASP A 318 23.75 -3.47 30.14
N GLU A 319 23.46 -3.91 28.91
CA GLU A 319 23.54 -5.29 28.43
C GLU A 319 22.71 -6.29 29.24
N LYS A 320 21.78 -5.80 30.07
CA LYS A 320 20.89 -6.64 30.86
C LYS A 320 19.85 -7.29 29.95
N LYS A 321 19.71 -8.61 30.09
CA LYS A 321 18.64 -9.40 29.48
C LYS A 321 17.51 -9.60 30.48
N GLU A 322 16.32 -9.18 30.12
CA GLU A 322 15.11 -9.31 30.94
C GLU A 322 14.04 -10.11 30.18
N PHE A 323 13.36 -11.01 30.88
CA PHE A 323 12.31 -11.85 30.29
C PHE A 323 10.95 -11.42 30.82
N TYR A 324 10.13 -10.85 29.94
CA TYR A 324 8.79 -10.38 30.28
C TYR A 324 7.73 -11.31 29.72
N ILE A 325 6.68 -11.57 30.48
CA ILE A 325 5.48 -12.27 30.04
C ILE A 325 4.24 -11.41 30.22
N ARG A 326 3.24 -11.61 29.36
CA ARG A 326 1.96 -10.93 29.47
C ARG A 326 1.04 -11.74 30.39
N THR A 327 0.51 -11.07 31.41
CA THR A 327 -0.53 -11.61 32.28
C THR A 327 -1.90 -11.02 31.87
N ILE A 328 -2.87 -10.91 32.78
CA ILE A 328 -4.22 -10.42 32.46
C ILE A 328 -4.17 -8.97 31.95
N THR A 329 -3.40 -8.09 32.58
CA THR A 329 -3.28 -6.67 32.16
C THR A 329 -1.87 -6.11 32.36
N SER A 330 -0.88 -6.94 32.66
CA SER A 330 0.45 -6.46 33.04
C SER A 330 1.57 -7.25 32.38
N SER A 331 2.64 -6.52 32.06
CA SER A 331 3.92 -7.07 31.62
C SER A 331 4.77 -7.37 32.86
N VAL A 332 4.92 -8.65 33.19
CA VAL A 332 5.59 -9.11 34.42
C VAL A 332 6.97 -9.65 34.08
N LEU A 333 7.98 -9.23 34.85
CA LEU A 333 9.35 -9.75 34.76
C LEU A 333 9.40 -11.11 35.47
N ILE A 334 9.92 -12.13 34.80
CA ILE A 334 10.32 -13.38 35.47
C ILE A 334 11.80 -13.26 35.82
N GLU A 335 12.10 -13.09 37.11
CA GLU A 335 13.47 -13.02 37.62
C GLU A 335 14.00 -14.40 38.03
N ASP A 336 13.12 -15.28 38.53
CA ASP A 336 13.52 -16.60 38.99
C ASP A 336 13.82 -17.53 37.82
N LEU A 337 15.00 -18.15 37.85
CA LEU A 337 15.47 -19.01 36.76
C LEU A 337 14.62 -20.27 36.61
N GLN A 338 14.15 -20.85 37.72
CA GLN A 338 13.33 -22.06 37.68
C GLN A 338 11.95 -21.75 37.08
N GLU A 339 11.35 -20.62 37.45
CA GLU A 339 10.09 -20.13 36.85
C GLU A 339 10.25 -19.88 35.34
N LEU A 340 11.33 -19.21 34.92
CA LEU A 340 11.61 -18.95 33.51
C LEU A 340 11.73 -20.25 32.72
N VAL A 341 12.53 -21.20 33.20
CA VAL A 341 12.72 -22.49 32.51
C VAL A 341 11.41 -23.24 32.41
N ASN A 342 10.62 -23.30 33.49
CA ASN A 342 9.33 -23.96 33.49
C ASN A 342 8.35 -23.31 32.52
N TYR A 343 8.29 -21.97 32.51
CA TYR A 343 7.47 -21.23 31.57
C TYR A 343 7.83 -21.57 30.13
N CYS A 344 9.12 -21.53 29.80
CA CYS A 344 9.59 -21.81 28.45
C CYS A 344 9.24 -23.23 27.99
N LEU A 345 9.43 -24.22 28.87
CA LEU A 345 9.08 -25.61 28.58
C LEU A 345 7.57 -25.80 28.41
N ILE A 346 6.72 -25.10 29.17
CA ILE A 346 5.26 -25.26 29.03
C ILE A 346 4.74 -24.55 27.77
N HIS A 347 5.26 -23.37 27.48
CA HIS A 347 4.73 -22.52 26.40
C HIS A 347 5.16 -23.02 25.01
N TRP A 348 6.44 -23.39 24.83
CA TRP A 348 7.00 -23.73 23.51
C TRP A 348 7.21 -25.23 23.27
N ASN A 349 7.13 -26.11 24.27
CA ASN A 349 7.33 -27.56 24.07
C ASN A 349 6.06 -28.29 23.60
N LYS A 350 5.24 -27.65 22.76
CA LYS A 350 4.09 -28.31 22.13
C LYS A 350 4.58 -29.01 20.86
N ASN A 351 4.96 -30.28 21.01
CA ASN A 351 5.11 -31.23 19.91
C ASN A 351 3.76 -31.48 19.22
#